data_AF-A0A9P5TGP9-F1
#
_entry.id   AF-A0A9P5TGP9-F1
#
_cell.length_a   1.000
_cell.length_b   1.000
_cell.length_c   1.000
_cell.angle_alpha   90.00
_cell.angle_beta   90.00
_cell.angle_gamma   90.00
#
_symmetry.space_group_name_H-M   'P 1'
#
loop_
_entity.id
_entity.type
_entity.pdbx_description
1 polymer ?
#
loop_
_entity_poly.entity_id
_entity_poly.type
_entity_poly.pdbx_seq_one_letter_code
_entity_poly.pdbx_strand_id
1 'polypeptide(L)' 'VQQCDCSDPVMPAEIENGELAIRCRVPGCKTIWYHLVCIGLEYAFNTWTCGSCTLREDLG' A
#
# COMPACT_ATOMS: atom_id res chain seq x y z
N VAL A 1 -6.52 -11.14 -2.97
CA VAL A 1 -7.14 -9.88 -3.44
C VAL A 1 -6.20 -8.74 -3.07
N GLN A 2 -5.81 -7.93 -4.04
CA GLN A 2 -5.00 -6.72 -3.82
C GLN A 2 -6.02 -5.62 -3.53
N GLN A 3 -6.41 -5.47 -2.26
CA GLN A 3 -7.51 -4.59 -1.87
C GLN A 3 -6.93 -3.41 -1.11
N CYS A 4 -7.31 -2.19 -1.48
CA CYS A 4 -6.94 -0.98 -0.76
C CYS A 4 -7.92 -0.75 0.41
N ASP A 5 -7.53 0.09 1.38
CA ASP A 5 -8.39 0.42 2.53
C ASP A 5 -9.64 1.24 2.13
N CYS A 6 -9.69 1.79 0.91
CA CYS A 6 -10.89 2.40 0.33
C CYS A 6 -11.98 1.39 -0.05
N SER A 7 -11.77 0.09 0.22
CA SER A 7 -12.63 -1.04 -0.16
C SER A 7 -12.61 -1.41 -1.64
N ASP A 8 -12.08 -0.55 -2.52
CA ASP A 8 -11.88 -0.85 -3.93
C ASP A 8 -10.61 -1.71 -4.16
N PRO A 9 -10.65 -2.62 -5.13
CA PRO A 9 -9.49 -3.38 -5.52
C PRO A 9 -8.45 -2.49 -6.20
N VAL A 10 -7.18 -2.75 -5.91
CA VAL A 10 -6.07 -2.26 -6.72
C VAL A 10 -5.95 -3.15 -7.96
N MET A 11 -6.19 -2.56 -9.12
CA MET A 11 -6.17 -3.23 -10.41
C MET A 11 -4.73 -3.52 -10.86
N PRO A 12 -4.48 -4.61 -11.61
CA PRO A 12 -3.14 -4.91 -12.12
C PRO A 12 -2.48 -3.77 -12.91
N ALA A 13 -3.27 -3.04 -13.72
CA ALA A 13 -2.77 -1.90 -14.49
C ALA A 13 -2.21 -0.75 -13.60
N GLU A 14 -2.74 -0.59 -12.38
CA GLU A 14 -2.24 0.41 -11.42
C GLU A 14 -0.89 0.01 -10.82
N ILE A 15 -0.64 -1.30 -10.77
CA ILE A 15 0.58 -1.90 -10.22
C ILE A 15 1.68 -1.96 -11.28
N GLU A 16 1.34 -2.41 -12.49
CA GLU A 16 2.29 -2.56 -13.60
C GLU A 16 2.94 -1.23 -13.97
N ASN A 17 2.19 -0.13 -13.90
CA ASN A 17 2.71 1.20 -14.16
C ASN A 17 3.56 1.74 -13.00
N GLY A 18 3.48 1.17 -11.80
CA GLY A 18 4.23 1.62 -10.60
C GLY A 18 3.94 3.05 -10.14
N GLU A 19 3.06 3.78 -10.83
CA GLU A 19 2.77 5.20 -10.60
C GLU A 19 1.43 5.43 -9.89
N LEU A 20 0.58 4.40 -9.76
CA LEU A 20 -0.77 4.55 -9.22
C LEU A 20 -0.98 3.75 -7.94
N ALA A 21 -0.16 2.74 -7.71
CA ALA A 21 -0.23 1.89 -6.53
C ALA A 21 1.14 1.66 -5.90
N ILE A 22 1.13 1.40 -4.60
CA ILE A 22 2.32 1.08 -3.80
C ILE A 22 2.05 -0.14 -2.94
N ARG A 23 3.11 -0.93 -2.72
CA ARG A 23 3.06 -2.10 -1.86
C ARG A 23 3.67 -1.78 -0.50
N CYS A 24 2.99 -2.17 0.58
CA CYS A 24 3.56 -2.14 1.92
C CYS A 24 4.76 -3.11 2.00
N ARG A 25 5.91 -2.62 2.49
CA ARG A 25 7.13 -3.42 2.60
C ARG A 25 7.03 -4.57 3.61
N VAL A 26 6.13 -4.46 4.60
CA VAL A 26 6.07 -5.39 5.73
C VAL A 26 5.51 -6.75 5.28
N PRO A 27 6.27 -7.84 5.40
CA PRO A 27 5.80 -9.17 5.06
C PRO A 27 4.56 -9.54 5.88
N GLY A 28 3.54 -10.11 5.24
CA GLY A 28 2.30 -10.50 5.92
C GLY A 28 1.33 -9.34 6.22
N CYS A 29 1.54 -8.15 5.65
CA CYS A 29 0.52 -7.11 5.63
C CYS A 29 -0.79 -7.67 5.04
N LYS A 30 -1.94 -7.39 5.66
CA LYS A 30 -3.24 -7.91 5.20
C LYS A 30 -3.71 -7.28 3.89
N THR A 31 -3.52 -5.96 3.77
CA THR A 31 -3.96 -5.13 2.63
C THR A 31 -2.98 -5.25 1.45
N ILE A 32 -1.67 -5.28 1.74
CA ILE A 32 -0.54 -5.40 0.79
C ILE A 32 -0.40 -4.20 -0.16
N TRP A 33 -1.43 -3.83 -0.91
CA TRP A 33 -1.40 -2.79 -1.94
C TRP A 33 -2.36 -1.63 -1.64
N TYR A 34 -1.93 -0.44 -2.02
CA TYR A 34 -2.63 0.81 -1.76
C TYR A 34 -2.55 1.71 -2.98
N HIS A 35 -3.66 2.38 -3.31
CA HIS A 35 -3.63 3.48 -4.28
C HIS A 35 -2.86 4.66 -3.68
N LEU A 36 -1.96 5.26 -4.45
CA LEU A 36 -1.18 6.42 -3.97
C LEU A 36 -2.10 7.56 -3.50
N VAL A 37 -3.18 7.82 -4.25
CA VAL A 37 -4.16 8.87 -3.93
C VAL A 37 -4.87 8.62 -2.60
N CYS A 38 -5.15 7.37 -2.24
CA CYS A 38 -5.85 7.04 -0.99
C CYS A 38 -4.99 7.29 0.26
N ILE A 39 -3.67 7.29 0.10
CA ILE A 39 -2.69 7.48 1.18
C ILE A 39 -1.95 8.83 1.06
N GLY A 40 -2.35 9.68 0.11
CA GLY A 40 -1.77 11.02 -0.08
C GLY A 40 -0.32 11.02 -0.60
N LEU A 41 0.06 10.04 -1.40
CA LEU A 41 1.37 10.00 -2.07
C LEU A 41 1.26 10.41 -3.53
N GLU A 42 2.33 11.01 -4.05
CA GLU A 42 2.45 11.38 -5.47
C GLU A 42 3.25 10.35 -6.27
N TYR A 43 4.14 9.59 -5.62
CA TYR A 43 5.00 8.60 -6.25
C TYR A 43 5.21 7.38 -5.35
N ALA A 44 5.42 6.22 -5.96
CA ALA A 44 5.72 4.98 -5.24
C ALA A 44 7.21 4.89 -4.86
N PHE A 45 7.51 4.30 -3.70
CA PHE A 45 8.87 4.04 -3.25
C PHE A 45 8.97 2.75 -2.41
N ASN A 46 10.08 2.04 -2.54
CA ASN A 46 10.22 0.67 -2.04
C ASN A 46 10.25 0.52 -0.51
N THR A 47 10.48 1.60 0.23
CA THR A 47 10.62 1.60 1.69
C THR A 47 9.33 1.96 2.41
N TRP A 48 8.21 2.08 1.70
CA TRP A 48 6.95 2.51 2.28
C TRP A 48 6.30 1.43 3.17
N THR A 49 5.73 1.88 4.28
CA THR A 49 4.98 1.07 5.24
C THR A 49 3.60 1.72 5.44
N CYS A 50 2.53 0.92 5.43
CA CYS A 50 1.20 1.43 5.70
C CYS A 50 1.00 1.74 7.19
N GLY A 51 0.09 2.66 7.53
CA GLY A 51 -0.13 3.08 8.91
C GLY A 51 -0.46 1.93 9.88
N SER A 52 -1.22 0.92 9.42
CA SER A 52 -1.50 -0.28 10.23
C SER A 52 -0.26 -1.08 10.59
N CYS A 53 0.76 -1.08 9.74
CA CYS A 53 2.02 -1.77 9.99
C CYS A 53 2.98 -0.90 10.82
N THR A 54 3.03 0.42 10.59
CA THR A 54 3.79 1.37 11.41
C THR A 54 3.38 1.26 12.89
N LEU A 55 2.07 1.28 13.15
CA LEU A 55 1.54 1.14 14.52
C LEU A 55 1.93 -0.17 15.20
N ARG A 56 2.19 -1.25 14.44
CA ARG A 56 2.66 -2.52 15.02
C ARG A 56 4.14 -2.49 15.36
N GLU A 57 4.94 -1.79 14.57
CA GLU A 57 6.37 -1.60 14.85
C GLU A 57 6.56 -0.76 16.13
N ASP A 58 5.70 0.24 16.38
CA ASP A 58 5.77 1.09 17.58
C ASP A 58 5.26 0.43 18.88
N LEU A 59 4.54 -0.70 18.77
CA LEU A 59 4.05 -1.48 19.91
C LEU A 59 4.96 -2.67 20.27
N GLY A 60 6.07 -2.85 19.53
CA GLY A 60 7.03 -3.95 19.67
C GLY A 60 8.26 -3.59 20.48
#